data_AF-A0A533WSA5-F1
#
_entry.id   AF-A0A533WSA5-F1
#
_cell.length_a   1.000
_cell.length_b   1.000
_cell.length_c   1.000
_cell.angle_alpha   90.00
_cell.angle_beta   90.00
_cell.angle_gamma   90.00
#
_symmetry.space_group_name_H-M   'P 1'
#
loop_
_entity.id
_entity.type
_entity.pdbx_description
1 polymer ?
#
loop_
_entity_poly.entity_id
_entity_poly.type
_entity_poly.pdbx_seq_one_letter_code
_entity_poly.pdbx_strand_id
1 'polypeptide(L)'
;KDVETADSVCAIDCSWERAHDVLKSRRLVSKGIGRRLPAMLAANPTNYAKLGKLSSAEALTAALYIMDEKKLATEIMDKFKWGHTFLELNSNLLEDYANAETKEQIEQLEKEYFQQLA
;
A
#
# COMPACT_ATOMS: atom_id res chain seq x y z
N LYS A 1 -11.19 -8.88 -8.37
CA LYS A 1 -9.94 -8.31 -7.80
C LYS A 1 -9.41 -7.21 -8.72
N ASP A 2 -8.60 -6.25 -8.23
CA ASP A 2 -8.15 -5.12 -9.06
C ASP A 2 -7.34 -5.54 -10.31
N VAL A 3 -6.66 -6.68 -10.25
CA VAL A 3 -5.97 -7.32 -11.40
C VAL A 3 -6.87 -7.58 -12.61
N GLU A 4 -8.20 -7.70 -12.42
CA GLU A 4 -9.16 -7.89 -13.51
C GLU A 4 -9.54 -6.57 -14.19
N THR A 5 -9.18 -5.44 -13.59
CA THR A 5 -9.62 -4.09 -14.00
C THR A 5 -8.47 -3.14 -14.31
N ALA A 6 -7.23 -3.51 -13.98
CA ALA A 6 -6.05 -2.68 -14.17
C ALA A 6 -4.81 -3.53 -14.49
N ASP A 7 -4.07 -3.12 -15.53
CA ASP A 7 -2.83 -3.79 -15.97
C ASP A 7 -1.56 -3.11 -15.43
N SER A 8 -1.70 -2.03 -14.64
CA SER A 8 -0.55 -1.29 -14.08
C SER A 8 -0.92 -0.52 -12.82
N VAL A 9 0.11 -0.23 -12.01
CA VAL A 9 0.01 0.64 -10.83
C VAL A 9 0.80 1.92 -11.08
N CYS A 10 0.22 3.06 -10.68
CA CYS A 10 0.87 4.36 -10.75
C CYS A 10 1.03 4.94 -9.34
N ALA A 11 2.26 5.32 -8.97
CA ALA A 11 2.55 6.07 -7.77
C ALA A 11 2.80 7.54 -8.12
N ILE A 12 2.16 8.46 -7.39
CA ILE A 12 2.41 9.89 -7.50
C ILE A 12 3.37 10.30 -6.37
N ASP A 13 4.63 10.50 -6.73
CA ASP A 13 5.67 10.80 -5.74
C ASP A 13 5.58 12.24 -5.23
N CYS A 14 5.31 12.40 -3.94
CA CYS A 14 5.25 13.69 -3.26
C CYS A 14 5.49 13.53 -1.75
N SER A 15 5.82 14.64 -1.07
CA SER A 15 5.90 14.64 0.39
C SER A 15 4.52 14.52 1.02
N TRP A 16 4.45 13.95 2.23
CA TRP A 16 3.21 13.86 3.00
C TRP A 16 2.57 15.22 3.29
N GLU A 17 3.36 16.30 3.38
CA GLU A 17 2.88 17.68 3.53
C GLU A 17 2.06 18.16 2.32
N ARG A 18 2.42 17.68 1.12
CA ARG A 18 1.80 18.10 -0.15
C ARG A 18 0.81 17.07 -0.70
N ALA A 19 0.79 15.87 -0.15
CA ALA A 19 0.00 14.75 -0.64
C ALA A 19 -1.50 15.10 -0.78
N HIS A 20 -2.07 15.79 0.20
CA HIS A 20 -3.47 16.18 0.18
C HIS A 20 -3.81 17.09 -1.01
N ASP A 21 -2.96 18.06 -1.33
CA ASP A 21 -3.21 19.00 -2.43
C ASP A 21 -2.94 18.36 -3.79
N VAL A 22 -1.89 17.53 -3.88
CA VAL A 22 -1.53 16.79 -5.09
C VAL A 22 -2.61 15.77 -5.45
N LEU A 23 -3.10 15.01 -4.47
CA LEU A 23 -4.15 14.00 -4.67
C LEU A 23 -5.54 14.61 -4.91
N LYS A 24 -5.76 15.90 -4.61
CA LYS A 24 -6.97 16.62 -5.02
C LYS A 24 -6.94 17.13 -6.45
N SER A 25 -5.77 17.08 -7.11
CA SER A 25 -5.63 17.50 -8.50
C SER A 25 -6.44 16.58 -9.41
N ARG A 26 -7.59 17.08 -9.89
CA ARG A 26 -8.45 16.35 -10.84
C ARG A 26 -7.67 15.84 -12.06
N ARG A 27 -6.65 16.57 -12.51
CA ARG A 27 -5.83 16.19 -13.67
C ARG A 27 -5.07 14.88 -13.45
N LEU A 28 -4.64 14.61 -12.21
CA LEU A 28 -3.89 13.41 -11.86
C LEU A 28 -4.83 12.24 -11.56
N VAL A 29 -5.93 12.50 -10.84
CA VAL A 29 -6.86 11.46 -10.41
C VAL A 29 -7.81 11.01 -11.53
N SER A 30 -8.09 11.86 -12.53
CA SER A 30 -9.03 11.51 -13.62
C SER A 30 -8.47 10.53 -14.65
N LYS A 31 -7.22 10.08 -14.52
CA LYS A 31 -6.53 9.24 -15.51
C LYS A 31 -6.36 7.77 -15.11
N GLY A 32 -7.09 7.30 -14.10
CA GLY A 32 -7.03 5.91 -13.67
C GLY A 32 -8.12 5.55 -12.68
N ILE A 33 -8.03 4.33 -12.16
CA ILE A 33 -8.93 3.81 -11.13
C ILE A 33 -8.36 4.19 -9.77
N GLY A 34 -9.05 5.10 -9.07
CA GLY A 34 -8.66 5.49 -7.72
C GLY A 34 -8.87 4.34 -6.73
N ARG A 35 -7.80 3.97 -6.00
CA ARG A 35 -7.82 2.98 -4.92
C ARG A 35 -7.12 3.52 -3.68
N ARG A 36 -7.67 3.22 -2.52
CA ARG A 36 -7.01 3.42 -1.22
C ARG A 36 -6.36 2.10 -0.85
N LEU A 37 -5.08 2.14 -0.48
CA LEU A 37 -4.45 0.97 0.14
C LEU A 37 -5.09 0.70 1.51
N PRO A 38 -5.15 -0.57 1.92
CA PRO A 38 -5.45 -0.90 3.31
C PRO A 38 -4.32 -0.44 4.23
N ALA A 39 -4.64 -0.29 5.50
CA ALA A 39 -3.75 0.22 6.52
C ALA A 39 -2.57 -0.74 6.73
N MET A 40 -1.36 -0.18 6.76
CA MET A 40 -0.12 -0.92 6.99
C MET A 40 0.86 -0.04 7.75
N LEU A 41 1.88 -0.66 8.33
CA LEU A 41 2.93 0.03 9.05
C LEU A 41 4.10 0.34 8.12
N ALA A 42 4.58 1.58 8.15
CA ALA A 42 5.79 1.96 7.44
C ALA A 42 7.03 1.32 8.08
N ALA A 43 7.96 0.84 7.26
CA ALA A 43 9.29 0.37 7.66
C ALA A 43 10.39 1.36 7.25
N ASN A 44 10.09 2.37 6.44
CA ASN A 44 11.05 3.41 6.10
C ASN A 44 11.58 4.13 7.36
N PRO A 45 12.87 4.53 7.40
CA PRO A 45 13.50 5.11 8.59
C PRO A 45 12.81 6.38 9.14
N THR A 46 12.15 7.16 8.28
CA THR A 46 11.51 8.42 8.66
C THR A 46 10.20 8.21 9.40
N ASN A 47 9.46 7.15 9.05
CA ASN A 47 8.11 6.89 9.55
C ASN A 47 7.95 5.48 10.13
N TYR A 48 9.04 4.85 10.57
CA TYR A 48 9.03 3.50 11.10
C TYR A 48 7.88 3.28 12.11
N ALA A 49 7.13 2.19 11.91
CA ALA A 49 5.95 1.77 12.65
C ALA A 49 4.79 2.79 12.70
N LYS A 50 4.80 3.86 11.89
CA LYS A 50 3.66 4.77 11.76
C LYS A 50 2.66 4.20 10.77
N LEU A 51 1.41 4.10 11.21
CA LEU A 51 0.29 3.62 10.43
C LEU A 51 0.01 4.53 9.22
N GLY A 52 -0.08 3.95 8.03
CA GLY A 52 -0.46 4.62 6.79
C GLY A 52 0.57 5.59 6.22
N LYS A 53 1.69 5.85 6.91
CA LYS A 53 2.75 6.78 6.46
C LYS A 53 3.82 6.10 5.59
N LEU A 54 3.34 5.32 4.63
CA LEU A 54 4.18 4.62 3.66
C LEU A 54 4.94 5.60 2.77
N SER A 55 6.11 5.20 2.31
CA SER A 55 6.81 5.81 1.18
C SER A 55 6.16 5.40 -0.14
N SER A 56 6.46 6.11 -1.22
CA SER A 56 5.99 5.77 -2.59
C SER A 56 6.39 4.35 -2.99
N ALA A 57 7.58 3.89 -2.56
CA ALA A 57 8.06 2.53 -2.82
C ALA A 57 7.28 1.48 -2.02
N GLU A 58 7.05 1.70 -0.72
CA GLU A 58 6.24 0.78 0.11
C GLU A 58 4.79 0.70 -0.38
N ALA A 59 4.20 1.84 -0.76
CA ALA A 59 2.85 1.88 -1.31
C ALA A 59 2.74 1.09 -2.63
N LEU A 60 3.73 1.23 -3.52
CA LEU A 60 3.78 0.48 -4.77
C LEU A 60 3.96 -1.02 -4.52
N THR A 61 4.88 -1.40 -3.63
CA THR A 61 5.09 -2.79 -3.21
C THR A 61 3.83 -3.40 -2.62
N ALA A 62 3.13 -2.69 -1.72
CA ALA A 62 1.90 -3.18 -1.13
C ALA A 62 0.79 -3.40 -2.17
N ALA A 63 0.61 -2.46 -3.10
CA ALA A 63 -0.36 -2.61 -4.18
C ALA A 63 -0.08 -3.85 -5.03
N LEU A 64 1.19 -4.04 -5.42
CA LEU A 64 1.61 -5.22 -6.19
C LEU A 64 1.43 -6.51 -5.42
N TYR A 65 1.79 -6.53 -4.13
CA TYR A 65 1.64 -7.71 -3.29
C TYR A 65 0.18 -8.14 -3.16
N ILE A 66 -0.73 -7.19 -2.91
CA ILE A 66 -2.18 -7.45 -2.77
C ILE A 66 -2.78 -7.96 -4.09
N MET A 67 -2.21 -7.56 -5.23
CA MET A 67 -2.58 -8.06 -6.56
C MET A 67 -1.85 -9.36 -6.96
N ASP A 68 -1.20 -10.03 -6.00
CA ASP A 68 -0.47 -11.30 -6.17
C ASP A 68 0.83 -11.20 -7.01
N GLU A 69 1.30 -9.99 -7.32
CA GLU A 69 2.60 -9.73 -7.97
C GLU A 69 3.75 -9.69 -6.95
N LYS A 70 3.83 -10.71 -6.09
CA LYS A 70 4.74 -10.78 -4.93
C LYS A 70 6.21 -10.71 -5.32
N LYS A 71 6.58 -11.28 -6.47
CA LYS A 71 7.95 -11.24 -6.98
C LYS A 71 8.38 -9.80 -7.29
N LEU A 72 7.56 -9.06 -8.05
CA LEU A 72 7.85 -7.66 -8.38
C LEU A 72 7.85 -6.77 -7.13
N ALA A 73 6.92 -7.02 -6.21
CA ALA A 73 6.86 -6.34 -4.92
C ALA A 73 8.20 -6.48 -4.14
N THR A 74 8.76 -7.70 -4.14
CA THR A 74 10.05 -8.01 -3.49
C THR A 74 11.22 -7.34 -4.22
N GLU A 75 11.27 -7.41 -5.54
CA GLU A 75 12.33 -6.79 -6.35
C GLU A 75 12.44 -5.26 -6.16
N ILE A 76 11.30 -4.59 -5.91
CA ILE A 76 11.28 -3.16 -5.57
C ILE A 76 11.90 -2.94 -4.18
N MET A 77 11.50 -3.73 -3.18
CA MET A 77 12.01 -3.61 -1.81
C MET A 77 13.50 -3.94 -1.70
N ASP A 78 14.02 -4.84 -2.52
CA ASP A 78 15.44 -5.19 -2.57
C ASP A 78 16.36 -4.02 -2.96
N LYS A 79 15.81 -2.93 -3.53
CA LYS A 79 16.56 -1.70 -3.82
C LYS A 79 16.83 -0.87 -2.58
N PHE A 80 16.14 -1.15 -1.47
CA PHE A 80 16.21 -0.38 -0.24
C PHE A 80 16.80 -1.23 0.89
N LYS A 81 17.76 -0.67 1.63
CA LYS A 81 18.39 -1.37 2.77
C LYS A 81 17.38 -1.83 3.83
N TRP A 82 16.28 -1.10 3.98
CA TRP A 82 15.19 -1.37 4.93
C TRP A 82 14.01 -2.11 4.28
N GLY A 83 14.08 -2.46 2.99
CA GLY A 83 12.94 -3.02 2.26
C GLY A 83 12.48 -4.38 2.79
N HIS A 84 13.41 -5.25 3.19
CA HIS A 84 13.08 -6.52 3.86
C HIS A 84 12.24 -6.29 5.13
N THR A 85 12.55 -5.24 5.90
CA THR A 85 11.80 -4.87 7.10
C THR A 85 10.34 -4.54 6.78
N PHE A 86 10.04 -3.96 5.61
CA PHE A 86 8.65 -3.69 5.21
C PHE A 86 7.84 -4.98 5.03
N LEU A 87 8.42 -5.93 4.30
CA LEU A 87 7.79 -7.23 4.02
C LEU A 87 7.64 -8.07 5.29
N GLU A 88 8.64 -8.07 6.17
CA GLU A 88 8.60 -8.78 7.45
C GLU A 88 7.55 -8.17 8.39
N LEU A 89 7.60 -6.84 8.57
CA LEU A 89 6.71 -6.09 9.48
C LEU A 89 5.23 -6.27 9.13
N ASN A 90 4.91 -6.36 7.85
CA ASN A 90 3.53 -6.47 7.35
C ASN A 90 3.22 -7.85 6.76
N SER A 91 4.04 -8.88 7.01
CA SER A 91 3.91 -10.19 6.36
C SER A 91 2.50 -10.80 6.45
N ASN A 92 1.96 -10.90 7.67
CA ASN A 92 0.61 -11.44 7.88
C ASN A 92 -0.47 -10.53 7.24
N LEU A 93 -0.34 -9.21 7.38
CA LEU A 93 -1.26 -8.23 6.77
C LEU A 93 -1.29 -8.34 5.24
N LEU A 94 -0.11 -8.42 4.61
CA LEU A 94 0.04 -8.51 3.17
C LEU A 94 -0.58 -9.81 2.63
N GLU A 95 -0.36 -10.93 3.32
CA GLU A 95 -0.97 -12.21 2.96
C GLU A 95 -2.49 -12.19 3.15
N ASP A 96 -2.99 -11.69 4.28
CA ASP A 96 -4.44 -11.61 4.53
C ASP A 96 -5.13 -10.70 3.51
N TYR A 97 -4.53 -9.55 3.18
CA TYR A 97 -5.05 -8.64 2.17
C TYR A 97 -4.99 -9.22 0.76
N ALA A 98 -3.96 -9.98 0.40
CA ALA A 98 -3.88 -10.65 -0.90
C ALA A 98 -4.95 -11.75 -1.05
N ASN A 99 -5.33 -12.40 0.06
CA ASN A 99 -6.35 -13.45 0.09
C ASN A 99 -7.78 -12.90 0.17
N ALA A 100 -7.97 -11.66 0.59
CA ALA A 100 -9.30 -11.04 0.60
C ALA A 100 -9.87 -10.86 -0.81
N GLU A 101 -11.16 -11.12 -0.95
CA GLU A 101 -11.92 -11.02 -2.20
C GLU A 101 -12.77 -9.76 -2.28
N THR A 102 -13.18 -9.22 -1.12
CA THR A 102 -14.08 -8.07 -1.05
C THR A 102 -13.53 -6.93 -0.22
N LYS A 103 -14.07 -5.73 -0.47
CA LYS A 103 -13.74 -4.53 0.29
C LYS A 103 -14.12 -4.66 1.76
N GLU A 104 -15.23 -5.32 2.05
CA GLU A 104 -15.72 -5.56 3.41
C GLU A 104 -14.78 -6.46 4.21
N GLN A 105 -14.19 -7.48 3.56
CA GLN A 105 -13.17 -8.32 4.18
C GLN A 105 -11.91 -7.52 4.51
N ILE A 106 -11.44 -6.68 3.58
CA ILE A 106 -10.31 -5.78 3.82
C ILE A 106 -10.59 -4.85 5.01
N GLU A 107 -11.76 -4.23 5.07
CA GLU A 107 -12.16 -3.33 6.16
C GLU A 107 -12.25 -4.07 7.50
N GLN A 108 -12.72 -5.32 7.50
CA GLN A 108 -12.77 -6.16 8.70
C GLN A 108 -11.36 -6.50 9.20
N LEU A 109 -10.47 -6.92 8.30
CA LEU A 109 -9.06 -7.19 8.61
C LEU A 109 -8.36 -5.94 9.17
N GLU A 110 -8.59 -4.76 8.58
CA GLU A 110 -8.05 -3.49 9.13
C GLU A 110 -8.47 -3.25 10.58
N LYS A 111 -9.73 -3.54 10.94
CA LYS A 111 -10.23 -3.38 12.31
C LYS A 111 -9.62 -4.40 13.28
N GLU A 112 -9.42 -5.64 12.82
CA GLU A 112 -8.83 -6.71 13.61
C GLU A 112 -7.37 -6.42 13.95
N TYR A 113 -6.58 -5.98 12.97
CA TYR A 113 -5.18 -5.62 13.17
C TYR A 113 -4.99 -4.28 13.86
N PHE A 114 -5.86 -3.31 13.57
CA PHE A 114 -5.75 -1.95 14.09
C PHE A 114 -7.05 -1.54 14.77
N GLN A 115 -7.25 -1.99 16.01
CA GLN A 115 -8.44 -1.68 16.82
C GLN A 115 -8.73 -0.17 16.94
N GLN A 116 -7.70 0.67 16.82
CA GLN A 116 -7.83 2.13 16.79
C GLN A 116 -8.51 2.70 15.53
N LEU A 117 -8.72 1.87 14.49
CA LEU A 117 -9.47 2.18 13.27
C LEU A 117 -10.92 1.66 13.30
N ALA A 118 -11.32 0.96 14.38
CA ALA A 118 -12.64 0.35 14.53
C ALA A 118 -13.75 1.35 14.89
#